data_AF-A0A969INJ5-F1
#
_entry.id   AF-A0A969INJ5-F1
#
_cell.length_a   1.000
_cell.length_b   1.000
_cell.length_c   1.000
_cell.angle_alpha   90.00
_cell.angle_beta   90.00
_cell.angle_gamma   90.00
#
_symmetry.space_group_name_H-M   'P 1'
#
loop_
_entity.id
_entity.type
_entity.pdbx_description
1 polymer ?
#
loop_
_entity_poly.entity_id
_entity_poly.type
_entity_poly.pdbx_seq_one_letter_code
_entity_poly.pdbx_strand_id
1 'polypeptide(L)' 'MDVSSLGSAAQSAIEGLKRAEEKTLQAAQNIAEGPVNPEDIISLSLAALDFKANVAVLKSTDEQTKSLLDIMA' A
#
# COMPACT_ATOMS: atom_id res chain seq x y z
N MET A 1 -10.56 19.40 1.75
CA MET A 1 -9.49 18.57 1.17
C MET A 1 -9.07 19.27 -0.10
N ASP A 2 -7.82 19.69 -0.21
CA ASP A 2 -7.31 20.37 -1.41
C ASP A 2 -6.37 19.42 -2.19
N VAL A 3 -5.98 19.82 -3.41
CA VAL A 3 -5.13 19.01 -4.30
C VAL A 3 -3.78 18.65 -3.65
N SER A 4 -3.26 19.54 -2.81
CA SER A 4 -2.03 19.33 -2.03
C SER A 4 -2.16 18.15 -1.07
N SER A 5 -3.29 18.06 -0.37
CA SER A 5 -3.58 16.96 0.57
C SER A 5 -3.83 15.61 -0.12
N LEU A 6 -4.32 15.62 -1.37
CA LEU A 6 -4.46 14.43 -2.19
C LEU A 6 -3.07 13.90 -2.62
N GLY A 7 -2.17 14.81 -3.02
CA GLY A 7 -0.79 14.46 -3.36
C GLY A 7 -0.01 13.82 -2.20
N SER A 8 -0.16 14.33 -0.97
CA SER A 8 0.51 13.75 0.20
C SER A 8 -0.04 12.38 0.60
N ALA A 9 -1.35 12.15 0.42
CA ALA A 9 -1.97 10.85 0.62
C ALA A 9 -1.48 9.82 -0.42
N ALA A 10 -1.38 10.20 -1.70
CA ALA A 10 -0.81 9.34 -2.74
C ALA A 10 0.65 8.98 -2.46
N GLN A 11 1.47 9.96 -2.07
CA GLN A 11 2.87 9.73 -1.73
C GLN A 11 3.02 8.75 -0.55
N SER A 12 2.24 8.96 0.50
CA SER A 12 2.23 8.07 1.68
C SER A 12 1.80 6.65 1.30
N ALA A 13 0.82 6.51 0.41
CA ALA A 13 0.38 5.21 -0.08
C ALA A 13 1.46 4.51 -0.91
N ILE A 14 2.18 5.23 -1.78
CA ILE A 14 3.31 4.69 -2.56
C ILE A 14 4.42 4.18 -1.64
N GLU A 15 4.76 4.93 -0.59
CA GLU A 15 5.73 4.48 0.41
C GLU A 15 5.25 3.24 1.18
N GLY A 16 3.95 3.19 1.51
CA GLY A 16 3.33 2.02 2.11
C GLY A 16 3.41 0.76 1.22
N LEU A 17 3.21 0.90 -0.09
CA LEU A 17 3.36 -0.19 -1.05
C LEU A 17 4.80 -0.74 -1.09
N LYS A 18 5.80 0.15 -1.10
CA LYS A 18 7.22 -0.26 -1.08
C LYS A 18 7.56 -1.05 0.19
N ARG A 19 7.08 -0.59 1.34
CA ARG A 19 7.29 -1.31 2.61
C ARG A 19 6.57 -2.67 2.62
N ALA A 20 5.37 -2.76 2.05
CA ALA A 20 4.64 -4.01 1.94
C ALA A 20 5.39 -5.01 1.02
N GLU A 21 5.99 -4.53 -0.07
CA GLU A 21 6.84 -5.32 -0.95
C GLU A 21 8.08 -5.85 -0.21
N GLU A 22 8.82 -4.99 0.50
CA GLU A 22 9.98 -5.39 1.28
C GLU A 22 9.64 -6.45 2.34
N LYS A 23 8.55 -6.25 3.10
CA LYS A 23 8.08 -7.23 4.09
C LYS A 23 7.71 -8.57 3.45
N THR A 24 7.09 -8.54 2.27
CA THR A 24 6.70 -9.74 1.53
C THR A 24 7.94 -10.53 1.11
N LEU A 25 8.94 -9.83 0.55
CA LEU A 25 10.20 -10.45 0.13
C LEU A 25 10.95 -11.06 1.32
N GLN A 26 11.05 -10.33 2.42
CA GLN A 26 11.72 -10.80 3.62
C GLN A 26 11.03 -12.04 4.22
N ALA A 27 9.70 -12.00 4.37
CA ALA A 27 8.95 -13.13 4.90
C ALA A 27 9.00 -14.35 3.96
N ALA A 28 8.93 -14.14 2.65
CA ALA A 28 9.08 -15.22 1.66
C ALA A 28 10.47 -15.86 1.71
N GLN A 29 11.52 -15.05 1.88
CA GLN A 29 12.88 -15.54 2.01
C GLN A 29 13.07 -16.35 3.30
N ASN A 30 12.58 -15.84 4.44
CA ASN A 30 12.61 -16.57 5.71
C ASN A 30 11.91 -17.94 5.63
N ILE A 31 10.75 -17.99 4.95
CA ILE A 31 10.00 -19.23 4.72
C ILE A 31 10.77 -20.21 3.82
N ALA A 32 11.50 -19.71 2.83
CA ALA A 32 12.28 -20.54 1.92
C ALA A 32 13.59 -21.08 2.56
N GLU A 33 14.21 -20.31 3.46
CA GLU A 33 15.53 -20.60 4.03
C GLU A 33 15.50 -21.48 5.29
N GLY A 34 14.34 -21.70 5.92
CA GLY A 34 14.28 -22.39 7.21
C GLY A 34 12.94 -23.05 7.54
N PRO A 35 12.82 -23.60 8.77
CA PRO A 35 11.52 -24.07 9.25
C PRO A 35 10.55 -22.90 9.27
N VAL A 36 9.36 -23.13 8.71
CA VAL A 36 8.32 -22.09 8.59
C VAL A 36 7.93 -21.58 9.97
N ASN A 37 8.27 -20.33 10.27
CA ASN A 37 7.81 -19.68 11.50
C ASN A 37 6.40 -19.10 11.28
N PRO A 38 5.47 -19.28 12.22
CA PRO A 38 4.15 -18.67 12.14
C PRO A 38 4.19 -17.14 11.98
N GLU A 39 5.23 -16.50 12.52
CA GLU A 39 5.47 -15.06 12.39
C GLU A 39 5.66 -14.62 10.94
N ASP A 40 6.32 -15.44 10.10
CA ASP A 40 6.54 -15.12 8.68
C ASP A 40 5.24 -15.24 7.88
N ILE A 41 4.38 -16.21 8.22
CA ILE A 41 3.04 -16.36 7.60
C ILE A 41 2.14 -15.17 7.94
N ILE A 42 2.15 -14.74 9.21
CA ILE A 42 1.41 -13.56 9.65
C ILE A 42 1.98 -12.32 8.96
N SER A 43 3.30 -12.21 8.84
CA SER A 43 3.98 -11.10 8.17
C SER A 43 3.60 -11.00 6.69
N LEU A 44 3.53 -12.12 5.96
CA LEU A 44 3.01 -12.15 4.59
C LEU A 44 1.56 -11.67 4.51
N SER A 45 0.72 -12.13 5.43
CA SER A 45 -0.70 -11.76 5.46
C SER A 45 -0.89 -10.27 5.75
N LEU A 46 -0.11 -9.73 6.69
CA LEU A 46 -0.10 -8.30 7.01
C LEU A 46 0.43 -7.49 5.83
N ALA A 47 1.49 -7.94 5.16
CA ALA A 47 2.00 -7.27 3.97
C ALA A 47 0.97 -7.23 2.83
N ALA A 48 0.19 -8.31 2.63
CA ALA A 48 -0.91 -8.33 1.67
C ALA A 48 -2.04 -7.36 2.04
N LEU A 49 -2.37 -7.23 3.33
CA LEU A 49 -3.33 -6.25 3.82
C LEU A 49 -2.83 -4.82 3.64
N ASP A 50 -1.57 -4.56 4.00
CA ASP A 50 -0.91 -3.26 3.82
C ASP A 50 -0.92 -2.87 2.34
N PHE A 51 -0.60 -3.79 1.44
CA PHE A 51 -0.65 -3.55 -0.01
C PHE A 51 -2.07 -3.16 -0.46
N LYS A 52 -3.07 -3.96 -0.09
CA LYS A 52 -4.47 -3.72 -0.47
C LYS A 52 -4.99 -2.37 0.06
N ALA A 53 -4.64 -2.01 1.29
CA ALA A 53 -5.02 -0.75 1.90
C ALA A 53 -4.42 0.45 1.14
N ASN A 54 -3.12 0.39 0.83
CA ASN A 54 -2.45 1.48 0.10
C ASN A 54 -2.95 1.61 -1.34
N VAL A 55 -3.26 0.50 -2.04
CA VAL A 55 -3.92 0.55 -3.36
C VAL A 55 -5.29 1.21 -3.27
N ALA A 56 -6.08 0.91 -2.23
CA ALA A 56 -7.39 1.54 -2.04
C ALA A 56 -7.27 3.05 -1.81
N VAL A 57 -6.26 3.51 -1.07
CA VAL A 57 -5.96 4.94 -0.90
C VAL A 57 -5.64 5.57 -2.25
N LEU A 58 -4.74 4.98 -3.05
CA LEU A 58 -4.40 5.52 -4.38
C LEU A 58 -5.62 5.64 -5.29
N LYS A 59 -6.46 4.59 -5.33
CA LYS A 59 -7.69 4.61 -6.13
C LYS A 59 -8.64 5.71 -5.67
N SER A 60 -8.85 5.84 -4.36
CA SER A 60 -9.68 6.91 -3.80
C SER A 60 -9.12 8.30 -4.13
N THR A 61 -7.80 8.48 -4.08
CA THR A 61 -7.15 9.75 -4.42
C THR A 61 -7.34 10.11 -5.90
N ASP A 62 -7.24 9.12 -6.81
CA ASP A 62 -7.48 9.30 -8.24
C ASP A 62 -8.93 9.69 -8.53
N GLU A 63 -9.89 8.96 -7.94
CA GLU A 63 -11.33 9.25 -8.05
C GLU A 63 -11.67 10.67 -7.57
N GLN A 64 -11.10 11.10 -6.44
CA GLN A 64 -11.30 12.44 -5.90
C GLN A 64 -10.65 13.52 -6.77
N THR A 65 -9.46 13.25 -7.31
CA THR A 65 -8.78 14.18 -8.23
C THR A 65 -9.63 14.39 -9.49
N LYS A 66 -10.14 13.31 -10.07
CA LYS A 66 -11.05 13.37 -11.21
C LYS A 66 -12.32 14.16 -10.91
N SER A 67 -12.96 13.88 -9.77
CA SER A 67 -14.16 14.62 -9.35
C SER A 67 -13.90 16.12 -9.20
N LEU A 68 -12.72 16.53 -8.73
CA LEU A 68 -12.36 17.95 -8.63
C LEU A 68 -12.14 18.57 -10.01
N LEU A 69 -11.48 17.86 -10.93
CA LEU A 69 -11.29 18.32 -12.31
C LEU A 69 -12.63 18.50 -13.02
N ASP A 70 -13.56 17.57 -12.85
CA ASP A 70 -14.89 17.61 -13.46
C ASP A 70 -15.75 18.79 -12.93
N ILE A 71 -15.54 19.26 -11.70
CA ILE A 71 -16.22 20.44 -11.15
C ILE A 71 -15.66 21.75 -11.74
N MET A 72 -14.38 21.75 -12.10
CA MET A 72 -13.67 22.93 -12.59
C MET A 72 -13.76 23.12 -14.12
N ALA A 73 -14.20 22.07 -14.84
CA ALA A 73 -14.40 22.05 -16.29
C ALA A 73 -15.76 22.66 -16.68
#